data_AF-A0A2S6WH39-F1
#
_entry.id   AF-A0A2S6WH39-F1
#
_cell.length_a   1.000
_cell.length_b   1.000
_cell.length_c   1.000
_cell.angle_alpha   90.00
_cell.angle_beta   90.00
_cell.angle_gamma   90.00
#
_symmetry.space_group_name_H-M   'P 1'
#
loop_
_entity.id
_entity.type
_entity.pdbx_description
1 polymer ?
#
loop_
_entity_poly.entity_id
_entity_poly.type
_entity_poly.pdbx_seq_one_letter_code
_entity_poly.pdbx_strand_id
1 'polypeptide(L)' 'MGQRTQAAAGCLTTALGAGAGLAVWAVGARGRFRRFEAAPDWSVLYAELPLAVLGGAAAALAAWALLRRLRPRR' A
#
# COMPACT_ATOMS: atom_id res chain seq x y z
N MET A 1 9.92 21.70 -9.76
CA MET A 1 9.14 20.67 -10.48
C MET A 1 7.88 21.31 -11.03
N GLY A 2 7.51 21.03 -12.27
CA GLY A 2 6.19 21.41 -12.78
C GLY A 2 5.07 20.62 -12.08
N GLN A 3 3.84 21.16 -12.04
CA GLN A 3 2.69 20.51 -11.43
C GLN A 3 2.48 19.07 -11.95
N ARG A 4 2.69 18.85 -13.26
CA ARG A 4 2.58 17.52 -13.90
C ARG A 4 3.57 16.51 -13.34
N THR A 5 4.83 16.92 -13.13
CA THR A 5 5.87 16.05 -12.57
C THR A 5 5.57 15.67 -11.12
N GLN A 6 5.00 16.61 -10.35
CA GLN A 6 4.58 16.36 -8.97
C GLN A 6 3.37 15.42 -8.90
N ALA A 7 2.40 15.58 -9.80
CA ALA A 7 1.26 14.68 -9.90
C ALA A 7 1.71 13.25 -10.28
N ALA A 8 2.59 13.13 -11.29
CA ALA A 8 3.15 11.84 -11.69
C ALA A 8 3.93 11.15 -10.55
N ALA A 9 4.73 11.92 -9.79
CA ALA A 9 5.44 11.40 -8.63
C ALA A 9 4.49 10.91 -7.53
N GLY A 10 3.39 11.64 -7.29
CA GLY A 10 2.33 11.22 -6.37
C GLY A 10 1.70 9.89 -6.80
N CYS A 11 1.27 9.78 -8.07
CA CYS A 11 0.69 8.55 -8.61
C CYS A 11 1.64 7.35 -8.51
N LEU A 12 2.92 7.54 -8.86
CA LEU A 12 3.94 6.49 -8.76
C LEU A 12 4.15 6.06 -7.30
N THR A 13 4.21 7.02 -6.37
CA THR A 13 4.35 6.72 -4.93
C THR A 13 3.17 5.90 -4.42
N THR A 14 1.94 6.28 -4.80
CA THR A 14 0.73 5.54 -4.45
C THR A 14 0.76 4.12 -5.04
N ALA A 15 1.11 3.96 -6.31
CA ALA A 15 1.16 2.67 -6.98
C ALA A 15 2.21 1.73 -6.33
N LEU A 16 3.39 2.28 -6.00
CA LEU A 16 4.44 1.54 -5.30
C LEU A 16 4.00 1.15 -3.88
N GLY A 17 3.36 2.06 -3.15
CA GLY A 17 2.82 1.78 -1.81
C GLY A 17 1.75 0.69 -1.82
N ALA A 18 0.80 0.79 -2.75
CA ALA A 18 -0.24 -0.22 -2.96
C ALA A 18 0.36 -1.59 -3.30
N GLY A 19 1.34 -1.61 -4.22
CA GLY A 19 2.05 -2.84 -4.60
C GLY A 19 2.84 -3.46 -3.45
N ALA A 20 3.51 -2.64 -2.63
CA ALA A 20 4.21 -3.10 -1.44
C ALA A 20 3.25 -3.68 -0.39
N GLY A 21 2.12 -3.01 -0.15
CA GLY A 21 1.04 -3.51 0.71
C GLY A 21 0.50 -4.86 0.24
N LEU A 22 0.26 -5.00 -1.06
CA LEU A 22 -0.14 -6.27 -1.68
C LEU A 22 0.93 -7.35 -1.52
N ALA A 23 2.21 -7.03 -1.72
CA ALA A 23 3.31 -7.98 -1.57
C ALA A 23 3.43 -8.48 -0.12
N VAL A 24 3.31 -7.57 0.86
CA VAL A 24 3.27 -7.91 2.28
C VAL A 24 2.08 -8.80 2.61
N TRP A 25 0.89 -8.46 2.10
CA TRP A 25 -0.27 -9.34 2.22
C TRP A 25 0.03 -10.70 1.59
N ALA A 26 0.59 -10.77 0.39
CA ALA A 26 0.88 -12.05 -0.28
C ALA A 26 1.78 -13.00 0.54
N VAL A 27 2.59 -12.47 1.47
CA VAL A 27 3.32 -13.28 2.45
C VAL A 27 2.31 -14.03 3.34
N GLY A 28 2.36 -15.37 3.29
CA GLY A 28 1.42 -16.20 4.06
C GLY A 28 0.02 -16.30 3.47
N ALA A 29 -0.23 -15.80 2.25
CA ALA A 29 -1.51 -15.95 1.56
C ALA A 29 -1.94 -17.42 1.47
N ARG A 30 -0.99 -18.35 1.24
CA ARG A 30 -1.28 -19.79 1.20
C ARG A 30 -1.87 -20.34 2.49
N GLY A 31 -1.44 -19.85 3.65
CA GLY A 31 -2.02 -20.24 4.94
C GLY A 31 -3.42 -19.65 5.15
N ARG A 32 -3.63 -18.41 4.70
CA ARG A 32 -4.92 -17.73 4.81
C ARG A 32 -5.97 -18.32 3.87
N PHE A 33 -5.58 -18.74 2.67
CA PHE A 33 -6.44 -19.50 1.77
C PHE A 33 -6.78 -20.89 2.30
N ARG A 34 -5.83 -21.60 2.94
CA ARG A 34 -6.16 -22.86 3.63
C ARG A 34 -7.18 -22.67 4.76
N ARG A 35 -7.06 -21.57 5.52
CA ARG A 35 -8.05 -21.21 6.55
C ARG A 35 -9.42 -20.91 5.93
N PHE A 36 -9.44 -20.21 4.81
CA PHE A 36 -10.65 -19.92 4.04
C PHE A 36 -11.34 -21.19 3.51
N GLU A 37 -10.57 -22.17 3.04
CA GLU A 37 -11.09 -23.49 2.62
C GLU A 37 -11.63 -24.29 3.81
N ALA A 38 -11.00 -24.20 4.98
CA ALA A 38 -11.43 -24.90 6.19
C ALA A 38 -12.67 -24.26 6.84
N ALA A 39 -12.81 -22.94 6.76
CA ALA A 39 -13.98 -22.18 7.19
C ALA A 39 -14.06 -20.89 6.36
N PRO A 40 -15.23 -20.53 5.78
CA PRO A 40 -15.35 -19.40 4.87
C PRO A 40 -15.18 -18.06 5.61
N ASP A 41 -13.92 -17.67 5.79
CA ASP A 41 -13.50 -16.44 6.47
C ASP A 41 -13.33 -15.32 5.44
N TRP A 42 -14.44 -14.71 5.05
CA TRP A 42 -14.51 -13.62 4.06
C TRP A 42 -13.69 -12.38 4.44
N SER A 43 -13.28 -12.25 5.70
CA SER A 43 -12.44 -11.15 6.18
C SER A 43 -11.07 -11.10 5.49
N VAL A 44 -10.51 -12.25 5.10
CA VAL A 44 -9.22 -12.34 4.41
C VAL A 44 -9.24 -11.60 3.07
N LEU A 45 -10.35 -11.71 2.34
CA LEU A 45 -10.54 -11.12 1.02
C LEU A 45 -11.06 -9.68 1.10
N TYR A 46 -12.04 -9.41 1.97
CA TYR A 46 -12.74 -8.12 1.99
C TYR A 46 -12.22 -7.13 3.03
N ALA A 47 -11.49 -7.58 4.06
CA ALA A 47 -10.89 -6.69 5.05
C ALA A 47 -9.38 -6.63 4.87
N GLU A 48 -8.68 -7.76 4.97
CA GLU A 48 -7.21 -7.75 5.00
C GLU A 48 -6.58 -7.27 3.69
N LEU A 49 -7.10 -7.70 2.54
CA LEU A 49 -6.53 -7.34 1.24
C LEU A 49 -6.72 -5.84 0.94
N PRO A 50 -7.93 -5.26 1.07
CA PRO A 50 -8.12 -3.82 0.94
C PRO A 50 -7.30 -3.03 1.98
N LEU A 51 -7.26 -3.48 3.24
CA LEU A 51 -6.48 -2.82 4.28
C LEU A 51 -4.99 -2.81 3.96
N ALA A 52 -4.44 -3.91 3.44
CA ALA A 52 -3.02 -3.97 3.08
C ALA A 52 -2.70 -3.06 1.89
N VAL A 53 -3.55 -3.04 0.86
CA VAL A 53 -3.35 -2.19 -0.32
C VAL A 53 -3.50 -0.71 0.03
N LEU A 54 -4.59 -0.33 0.71
CA LEU A 54 -4.83 1.05 1.13
C LEU A 54 -3.82 1.51 2.19
N GLY A 55 -3.48 0.63 3.13
CA GLY A 55 -2.47 0.89 4.16
C GLY A 55 -1.09 1.11 3.55
N GLY A 56 -0.69 0.28 2.58
CA GLY A 56 0.56 0.45 1.84
C GLY A 56 0.61 1.76 1.05
N ALA A 57 -0.47 2.10 0.34
CA ALA A 57 -0.59 3.37 -0.38
C ALA A 57 -0.50 4.59 0.56
N ALA A 58 -1.25 4.56 1.67
CA ALA A 58 -1.27 5.63 2.67
C ALA A 58 0.11 5.78 3.34
N ALA A 59 0.77 4.68 3.71
CA ALA A 59 2.10 4.69 4.30
C ALA A 59 3.15 5.30 3.35
N ALA A 60 3.12 4.91 2.07
CA ALA A 60 4.05 5.46 1.08
C ALA A 60 3.84 6.97 0.87
N LEU A 61 2.59 7.42 0.79
CA LEU A 61 2.26 8.84 0.69
C LEU A 61 2.66 9.62 1.95
N ALA A 62 2.43 9.06 3.13
CA ALA A 62 2.83 9.66 4.40
C ALA A 62 4.37 9.81 4.48
N ALA A 63 5.11 8.76 4.11
CA ALA A 63 6.57 8.80 4.04
C ALA A 63 7.07 9.84 3.04
N TRP A 64 6.45 9.92 1.85
CA TRP A 64 6.78 10.91 0.83
C TRP A 64 6.49 12.34 1.30
N ALA A 65 5.33 12.58 1.93
CA ALA A 65 4.97 13.87 2.50
C ALA A 65 5.94 14.28 3.60
N LEU A 66 6.33 13.34 4.47
CA LEU A 66 7.31 13.57 5.53
C LEU A 66 8.69 13.91 4.95
N LEU A 67 9.18 13.16 3.97
CA LEU A 67 10.44 13.44 3.27
C LEU A 67 10.43 14.80 2.59
N ARG A 68 9.31 15.22 2.00
CA ARG A 68 9.16 16.56 1.42
C ARG A 68 9.16 17.67 2.47
N ARG A 69 8.59 17.41 3.65
CA ARG A 69 8.58 18.36 4.77
C ARG A 69 9.95 18.50 5.43
N LEU A 70 10.71 17.41 5.48
CA LEU A 70 12.05 17.36 6.08
C LEU A 70 13.16 17.83 5.14
N ARG A 71 12.93 17.86 3.82
CA ARG A 71 13.90 18.39 2.86
C ARG A 71 14.07 19.90 3.08
N PRO A 72 15.23 20.39 3.54
CA PRO A 72 15.47 21.82 3.65
C PRO A 72 15.40 22.41 2.24
N ARG A 73 14.70 23.54 2.08
CA ARG A 73 14.83 24.38 0.89
C ARG A 73 16.26 24.95 0.89
N ARG A 74 17.21 24.21 0.30
CA ARG A 74 18.50 24.77 -0.13
C ARG A 74 18.32 25.40 -1.50
#